data_AF-A0A6J1MIM2-F1
#
_entry.id   AF-A0A6J1MIM2-F1
#
_cell.length_a   1.000
_cell.length_b   1.000
_cell.length_c   1.000
_cell.angle_alpha   90.00
_cell.angle_beta   90.00
_cell.angle_gamma   90.00
#
_symmetry.space_group_name_H-M   'P 1'
#
loop_
_entity.id
_entity.type
_entity.pdbx_description
1 polymer ?
#
loop_
_entity_poly.entity_id
_entity_poly.type
_entity_poly.pdbx_seq_one_letter_code
_entity_poly.pdbx_strand_id
1 'polypeptide(L)'
;MASRGIMVTGTNGADFEHREKIAAQYQISALNKSRLKYCVFFHHMLFLVMLAKLSADILDKLDIFILEIEELQIPQPLWWEYLWGLSLVLSFLGLSAIKRNNIRYMRHYLYGITALGLGPLLYCVVYYCGDVYQYLTADEDEDEDEIQLWQGYPYGLLWYAFVLLASQVHFFQLYFGYNLLKAWRARGTYRKTD
;
A
#
# COMPACT_ATOMS: atom_id res chain seq x y z
N MET A 1 20.56 -38.30 24.34
CA MET A 1 19.57 -37.81 25.33
C MET A 1 19.85 -36.34 25.56
N ALA A 2 18.94 -35.44 25.16
CA ALA A 2 19.11 -34.01 25.40
C ALA A 2 18.82 -33.72 26.88
N SER A 3 19.80 -33.14 27.57
CA SER A 3 19.71 -32.70 28.96
C SER A 3 18.56 -31.69 29.11
N ARG A 4 17.52 -32.06 29.86
CA ARG A 4 16.51 -31.11 30.35
C ARG A 4 17.21 -30.19 31.34
N GLY A 5 17.38 -28.93 30.97
CA GLY A 5 18.02 -27.92 31.81
C GLY A 5 17.39 -27.81 33.21
N ILE A 6 18.19 -27.34 34.16
CA ILE A 6 17.87 -27.21 35.59
C ILE A 6 16.56 -26.44 35.75
N MET A 7 15.50 -27.10 36.26
CA MET A 7 14.26 -26.44 36.65
C MET A 7 14.50 -25.62 37.92
N VAL A 8 14.11 -24.34 37.89
CA VAL A 8 14.11 -23.49 39.08
C VAL A 8 13.09 -24.06 40.08
N THR A 9 13.54 -24.42 41.27
CA THR A 9 12.70 -24.91 42.36
C THR A 9 11.61 -23.89 42.69
N GLY A 10 10.34 -24.27 42.50
CA GLY A 10 9.16 -23.45 42.79
C GLY A 10 8.23 -23.19 41.61
N THR A 11 8.59 -23.58 40.38
CA THR A 11 7.71 -23.44 39.20
C THR A 11 7.21 -24.81 38.72
N ASN A 12 5.92 -24.93 38.42
CA ASN A 12 5.27 -26.17 37.96
C ASN A 12 5.54 -26.48 36.46
N GLY A 13 6.53 -25.82 35.84
CA GLY A 13 6.86 -25.97 34.42
C GLY A 13 5.88 -25.30 33.43
N ALA A 14 4.73 -24.78 33.88
CA ALA A 14 3.75 -24.12 33.02
C ALA A 14 4.23 -22.74 32.50
N ASP A 15 5.27 -22.16 33.12
CA ASP A 15 5.91 -20.92 32.69
C ASP A 15 6.49 -20.99 31.27
N PHE A 16 6.87 -22.19 30.81
CA PHE A 16 7.42 -22.36 29.46
C PHE A 16 6.39 -22.00 28.39
N GLU A 17 5.15 -22.48 28.53
CA GLU A 17 4.08 -22.18 27.57
C GLU A 17 3.75 -20.69 27.51
N HIS A 18 3.77 -20.01 28.66
CA HIS A 18 3.52 -18.57 28.72
C HIS A 18 4.66 -17.79 28.05
N ARG A 19 5.92 -18.14 28.32
CA ARG A 19 7.10 -17.51 27.70
C ARG A 19 7.14 -17.75 26.19
N GLU A 20 6.80 -18.95 25.73
CA GLU A 20 6.74 -19.30 24.31
C GLU A 20 5.65 -18.48 23.57
N LYS A 21 4.45 -18.37 24.16
CA LYS A 21 3.36 -17.53 23.61
C LYS A 21 3.77 -16.07 23.50
N ILE A 22 4.46 -15.51 24.50
CA ILE A 22 4.96 -14.13 24.48
C ILE A 22 6.03 -13.96 23.40
N ALA A 23 7.00 -14.87 23.32
CA ALA A 23 8.07 -14.81 22.32
C ALA A 23 7.52 -14.85 20.89
N ALA A 24 6.56 -15.74 20.62
CA ALA A 24 5.88 -15.82 19.33
C ALA A 24 5.18 -14.49 18.97
N GLN A 25 4.50 -13.83 19.91
CA GLN A 25 3.86 -12.54 19.67
C GLN A 25 4.88 -11.42 19.33
N TYR A 26 6.04 -11.39 20.00
CA TYR A 26 7.09 -10.42 19.67
C TYR A 26 7.69 -10.67 18.29
N GLN A 27 7.93 -11.93 17.93
CA GLN A 27 8.43 -12.28 16.61
C GLN A 27 7.43 -11.91 15.51
N ILE A 28 6.14 -12.21 15.69
CA ILE A 28 5.06 -11.83 14.77
C ILE A 28 4.99 -10.30 14.63
N SER A 29 5.06 -9.55 15.73
CA SER A 29 5.04 -8.09 15.66
C SER A 29 6.28 -7.54 14.96
N ALA A 30 7.48 -8.03 15.27
CA ALA A 30 8.72 -7.58 14.64
C ALA A 30 8.72 -7.84 13.13
N LEU A 31 8.31 -9.04 12.71
CA LEU A 31 8.23 -9.42 11.30
C LEU A 31 7.25 -8.54 10.52
N ASN A 32 6.03 -8.36 11.03
CA ASN A 32 5.02 -7.54 10.35
C ASN A 32 5.40 -6.06 10.32
N LYS A 33 6.13 -5.53 11.32
CA LYS A 33 6.68 -4.17 11.26
C LYS A 33 7.68 -4.02 10.13
N SER A 34 8.60 -4.97 9.98
CA SER A 34 9.60 -4.96 8.92
C SER A 34 8.93 -5.01 7.54
N ARG A 35 8.00 -5.97 7.36
CA ARG A 35 7.23 -6.11 6.12
C ARG A 35 6.42 -4.87 5.78
N LEU A 36 5.75 -4.26 6.75
CA LEU A 36 5.03 -3.01 6.54
C LEU A 36 5.96 -1.87 6.09
N LYS A 37 7.19 -1.77 6.60
CA LYS A 37 8.18 -0.78 6.13
C LYS A 37 8.55 -1.01 4.66
N TYR A 38 8.71 -2.26 4.23
CA TYR A 38 8.95 -2.56 2.81
C TYR A 38 7.75 -2.16 1.96
N CYS A 39 6.51 -2.43 2.39
CA CYS A 39 5.33 -1.98 1.67
C CYS A 39 5.23 -0.45 1.61
N VAL A 40 5.63 0.27 2.68
CA VAL A 40 5.74 1.73 2.65
C VAL A 40 6.80 2.18 1.65
N PHE A 41 7.96 1.53 1.62
CA PHE A 41 9.02 1.82 0.65
C PHE A 41 8.55 1.65 -0.80
N PHE A 42 7.92 0.51 -1.14
CA PHE A 42 7.38 0.30 -2.49
C PHE A 42 6.26 1.26 -2.85
N HIS A 43 5.44 1.66 -1.89
CA HIS A 43 4.44 2.71 -2.10
C HIS A 43 5.10 4.06 -2.45
N HIS A 44 6.24 4.41 -1.83
CA HIS A 44 6.99 5.61 -2.21
C HIS A 44 7.59 5.48 -3.63
N MET A 45 8.08 4.30 -4.02
CA MET A 45 8.57 4.08 -5.39
C MET A 45 7.47 4.25 -6.43
N LEU A 46 6.29 3.66 -6.19
CA LEU A 46 5.12 3.86 -7.04
C LEU A 46 4.65 5.32 -7.06
N PHE A 47 4.77 6.03 -5.93
CA PHE A 47 4.51 7.46 -5.88
C PHE A 47 5.48 8.26 -6.75
N LEU A 48 6.76 7.90 -6.82
CA LEU A 48 7.69 8.58 -7.73
C LEU A 48 7.30 8.38 -9.19
N VAL A 49 6.78 7.20 -9.56
CA VAL A 49 6.24 6.94 -10.91
C VAL A 49 5.02 7.82 -11.17
N MET A 50 4.06 7.86 -10.25
CA MET A 50 2.90 8.75 -10.35
C MET A 50 3.32 10.22 -10.41
N LEU A 51 4.29 10.64 -9.60
CA LEU A 51 4.79 12.01 -9.57
C LEU A 51 5.47 12.40 -10.88
N ALA A 52 6.23 11.49 -11.50
CA ALA A 52 6.82 11.72 -12.81
C ALA A 52 5.76 11.92 -13.90
N LYS A 53 4.61 11.23 -13.80
CA LYS A 53 3.47 11.48 -14.67
C LYS A 53 2.82 12.84 -14.37
N LEU A 54 2.54 13.12 -13.09
CA LEU A 54 1.93 14.38 -12.65
C LEU A 54 2.83 15.60 -12.87
N SER A 55 4.15 15.43 -12.99
CA SER A 55 5.07 16.55 -13.11
C SER A 55 4.86 17.36 -14.38
N ALA A 56 4.39 16.76 -15.49
CA ALA A 56 4.08 17.51 -16.70
C ALA A 56 3.01 18.59 -16.43
N ASP A 57 1.89 18.20 -15.83
CA ASP A 57 0.83 19.15 -15.44
C ASP A 57 1.29 20.13 -14.34
N ILE A 58 2.08 19.68 -13.36
CA ILE A 58 2.58 20.58 -12.30
C ILE A 58 3.49 21.65 -12.89
N LEU A 59 4.37 21.30 -13.83
CA LEU A 59 5.26 22.25 -14.50
C LEU A 59 4.48 23.26 -15.35
N ASP A 60 3.48 22.79 -16.08
CA ASP A 60 2.57 23.65 -16.85
C ASP A 60 1.84 24.66 -15.95
N LYS A 61 1.29 24.21 -14.81
CA LYS A 61 0.66 25.09 -13.80
C LYS A 61 1.62 26.09 -13.15
N LEU A 62 2.93 25.84 -13.20
CA LEU A 62 3.96 26.74 -12.70
C LEU A 62 4.53 27.66 -13.81
N ASP A 63 3.97 27.60 -15.03
CA ASP A 63 4.44 28.33 -16.21
C ASP A 63 5.90 27.98 -16.58
N ILE A 64 6.28 26.71 -16.37
CA ILE A 64 7.61 26.17 -16.71
C ILE A 64 7.49 25.26 -17.93
N PHE A 65 8.03 25.71 -19.06
CA PHE A 65 8.03 24.94 -20.31
C PHE A 65 9.32 24.15 -20.51
N ILE A 66 9.19 22.84 -20.71
CA ILE A 66 10.30 21.93 -21.06
C ILE A 66 9.87 21.16 -22.30
N LEU A 67 10.55 21.39 -23.42
CA LEU A 67 10.16 20.87 -24.74
C LEU A 67 10.09 19.33 -24.75
N GLU A 68 11.06 18.65 -24.16
CA GLU A 68 11.14 17.19 -24.12
C GLU A 68 9.97 16.57 -23.34
N ILE A 69 9.42 17.29 -22.35
CA ILE A 69 8.25 16.84 -21.58
C ILE A 69 6.97 17.05 -22.37
N GLU A 70 6.87 18.14 -23.12
CA GLU A 70 5.72 18.41 -23.97
C GLU A 70 5.64 17.41 -25.15
N GLU A 71 6.77 17.07 -25.74
CA GLU A 71 6.87 16.07 -26.82
C GLU A 71 6.42 14.66 -26.39
N LEU A 72 6.48 14.35 -25.08
CA LEU A 72 5.95 13.10 -24.55
C LEU A 72 4.41 13.02 -24.60
N GLN A 73 3.73 14.15 -24.83
CA GLN A 73 2.27 14.25 -24.94
C GLN A 73 1.55 13.48 -23.83
N ILE A 74 2.02 13.66 -22.59
CA ILE A 74 1.51 12.94 -21.43
C ILE A 74 0.05 13.32 -21.20
N PRO A 75 -0.89 12.37 -21.12
CA PRO A 75 -2.29 12.70 -20.91
C PRO A 75 -2.51 13.46 -19.60
N GLN A 76 -3.38 14.46 -19.68
CA GLN A 76 -3.73 15.31 -18.55
C GLN A 76 -4.24 14.47 -17.37
N PRO A 77 -3.79 14.77 -16.14
CA PRO A 77 -4.16 13.97 -14.99
C PRO A 77 -5.59 14.17 -14.55
N LEU A 78 -6.21 13.05 -14.19
CA LEU A 78 -7.51 13.06 -13.55
C LEU A 78 -7.35 13.28 -12.04
N TRP A 79 -8.40 13.79 -11.40
CA TRP A 79 -8.40 14.07 -9.95
C TRP A 79 -8.03 12.86 -9.08
N TRP A 80 -8.37 11.65 -9.50
CA TRP A 80 -8.06 10.44 -8.75
C TRP A 80 -6.55 10.23 -8.58
N GLU A 81 -5.73 10.66 -9.54
CA GLU A 81 -4.28 10.52 -9.49
C GLU A 81 -3.67 11.36 -8.37
N TYR A 82 -4.12 12.61 -8.22
CA TYR A 82 -3.72 13.46 -7.10
C TYR A 82 -4.23 12.93 -5.77
N LEU A 83 -5.49 12.47 -5.72
CA LEU A 83 -6.07 11.88 -4.51
C LEU A 83 -5.28 10.64 -4.07
N TRP A 84 -4.84 9.82 -5.02
CA TRP A 84 -3.97 8.69 -4.76
C TRP A 84 -2.61 9.13 -4.20
N GLY A 85 -2.03 10.20 -4.77
CA GLY A 85 -0.80 10.81 -4.27
C GLY A 85 -0.85 11.27 -2.81
N LEU A 86 -2.02 11.73 -2.32
CA LEU A 86 -2.21 12.12 -0.92
C LEU A 86 -2.05 10.93 0.06
N SER A 87 -2.24 9.69 -0.42
CA SER A 87 -2.07 8.51 0.43
C SER A 87 -0.63 8.34 0.91
N LEU A 88 0.35 8.95 0.23
CA LEU A 88 1.75 8.96 0.66
C LEU A 88 1.92 9.58 2.05
N VAL A 89 1.21 10.67 2.34
CA VAL A 89 1.27 11.40 3.61
C VAL A 89 0.87 10.51 4.79
N LEU A 90 0.01 9.52 4.55
CA LEU A 90 -0.40 8.56 5.59
C LEU A 90 0.76 7.68 6.06
N SER A 91 1.83 7.56 5.28
CA SER A 91 3.04 6.83 5.68
C SER A 91 3.64 7.38 6.97
N PHE A 92 3.53 8.69 7.24
CA PHE A 92 3.95 9.26 8.52
C PHE A 92 3.18 8.67 9.70
N LEU A 93 1.88 8.45 9.55
CA LEU A 93 1.03 7.80 10.57
C LEU A 93 1.42 6.33 10.74
N GLY A 94 1.61 5.59 9.64
CA GLY A 94 2.00 4.18 9.67
C GLY A 94 3.36 3.96 10.34
N LEU A 95 4.38 4.74 9.96
CA LEU A 95 5.72 4.67 10.53
C LEU A 95 5.75 5.11 12.00
N SER A 96 4.98 6.14 12.35
CA SER A 96 4.83 6.56 13.76
C SER A 96 4.13 5.49 14.60
N ALA A 97 3.14 4.81 14.03
CA ALA A 97 2.41 3.74 14.69
C ALA A 97 3.33 2.56 15.02
N ILE A 98 4.14 2.09 14.07
CA ILE A 98 5.06 0.96 14.31
C ILE A 98 6.19 1.29 15.28
N LYS A 99 6.64 2.55 15.34
CA LYS A 99 7.68 3.00 16.28
C LYS A 99 7.19 2.95 17.73
N ARG A 100 5.92 3.32 17.96
CA ARG A 100 5.34 3.45 19.31
C ARG A 100 4.32 2.36 19.67
N ASN A 101 4.08 1.38 18.79
CA ASN A 101 2.96 0.43 18.89
C ASN A 101 1.60 1.14 19.09
N ASN A 102 1.41 2.29 18.43
CA ASN A 102 0.23 3.12 18.65
C ASN A 102 -0.96 2.61 17.83
N ILE A 103 -1.92 1.97 18.53
CA ILE A 103 -3.14 1.39 17.96
C ILE A 103 -3.99 2.43 17.24
N ARG A 104 -4.10 3.66 17.77
CA ARG A 104 -4.91 4.72 17.16
C ARG A 104 -4.33 5.15 15.82
N TYR A 105 -3.02 5.39 15.77
CA TYR A 105 -2.34 5.79 14.54
C TYR A 105 -2.37 4.68 13.48
N MET A 106 -2.19 3.42 13.89
CA MET A 106 -2.33 2.29 12.96
C MET A 106 -3.75 2.21 12.38
N ARG A 107 -4.79 2.45 13.19
CA ARG A 107 -6.17 2.45 12.70
C ARG A 107 -6.43 3.57 11.69
N HIS A 108 -5.98 4.80 11.99
CA HIS A 108 -6.10 5.91 11.06
C HIS A 108 -5.31 5.65 9.76
N TYR A 109 -4.12 5.06 9.87
CA TYR A 109 -3.35 4.64 8.71
C TYR A 109 -4.11 3.63 7.83
N LEU A 110 -4.70 2.57 8.43
CA LEU A 110 -5.47 1.58 7.69
C LEU A 110 -6.70 2.18 6.99
N TYR A 111 -7.47 3.03 7.69
CA TYR A 111 -8.62 3.71 7.09
C TYR A 111 -8.19 4.66 5.98
N GLY A 112 -7.10 5.40 6.18
CA GLY A 112 -6.56 6.29 5.17
C GLY A 112 -6.07 5.54 3.92
N ILE A 113 -5.33 4.42 4.07
CA ILE A 113 -4.89 3.60 2.92
C ILE A 113 -6.10 3.02 2.18
N THR A 114 -7.15 2.65 2.90
CA THR A 114 -8.38 2.17 2.25
C THR A 114 -9.03 3.29 1.43
N ALA A 115 -9.19 4.48 1.99
CA ALA A 115 -9.90 5.58 1.34
C ALA A 115 -9.08 6.26 0.23
N LEU A 116 -7.82 6.59 0.51
CA LEU A 116 -6.94 7.36 -0.39
C LEU A 116 -5.99 6.48 -1.20
N GLY A 117 -5.69 5.26 -0.75
CA GLY A 117 -4.88 4.31 -1.52
C GLY A 117 -5.74 3.47 -2.46
N LEU A 118 -6.69 2.70 -1.92
CA LEU A 118 -7.52 1.81 -2.74
C LEU A 118 -8.68 2.53 -3.45
N GLY A 119 -9.29 3.54 -2.83
CA GLY A 119 -10.43 4.26 -3.39
C GLY A 119 -10.17 4.84 -4.80
N PRO A 120 -9.11 5.64 -4.99
CA PRO A 120 -8.75 6.16 -6.31
C PRO A 120 -8.41 5.07 -7.34
N LEU A 121 -7.80 3.96 -6.92
CA LEU A 121 -7.51 2.84 -7.81
C LEU A 121 -8.80 2.16 -8.29
N LEU A 122 -9.79 2.00 -7.41
CA LEU A 122 -11.10 1.48 -7.81
C LEU A 122 -11.80 2.41 -8.80
N TYR A 123 -11.73 3.72 -8.58
CA TYR A 123 -12.24 4.71 -9.54
C TYR A 123 -11.54 4.55 -10.91
N CYS A 124 -10.22 4.43 -10.93
CA CYS A 124 -9.44 4.20 -12.15
C CYS A 124 -9.89 2.96 -12.91
N VAL A 125 -10.11 1.84 -12.22
CA VAL A 125 -10.64 0.59 -12.82
C VAL A 125 -11.97 0.84 -13.51
N VAL A 126 -12.93 1.45 -12.80
CA VAL A 126 -14.26 1.72 -13.35
C VAL A 126 -14.20 2.69 -14.53
N TYR A 127 -13.39 3.75 -14.41
CA TYR A 127 -13.25 4.79 -15.42
C TYR A 127 -12.73 4.23 -16.75
N TYR A 128 -11.67 3.43 -16.72
CA TYR A 128 -11.07 2.84 -17.94
C TYR A 128 -11.63 1.46 -18.30
N CYS A 129 -12.70 1.01 -17.65
CA CYS A 129 -13.25 -0.33 -17.89
C CYS A 129 -13.75 -0.50 -19.33
N GLY A 130 -14.36 0.55 -19.90
CA GLY A 130 -14.82 0.56 -21.29
C GLY A 130 -13.66 0.43 -22.26
N ASP A 131 -12.69 1.33 -22.18
CA ASP A 131 -11.50 1.36 -23.03
C ASP A 131 -10.73 0.03 -23.00
N VAL A 132 -10.53 -0.53 -21.80
CA VAL A 132 -9.81 -1.80 -21.64
C VAL A 132 -10.64 -2.96 -22.19
N TYR A 133 -11.96 -2.97 -21.98
CA TYR A 133 -12.83 -4.00 -22.54
C TYR A 133 -12.80 -3.96 -24.07
N GLN A 134 -13.01 -2.77 -24.66
CA GLN A 134 -12.99 -2.56 -26.10
C GLN A 134 -11.66 -3.01 -26.70
N TYR A 135 -10.53 -2.57 -26.14
CA TYR A 135 -9.21 -3.00 -26.62
C TYR A 135 -8.99 -4.52 -26.56
N LEU A 136 -9.55 -5.20 -25.57
CA LEU A 136 -9.38 -6.66 -25.41
C LEU A 136 -10.35 -7.49 -26.27
N THR A 137 -11.43 -6.89 -26.78
CA THR A 137 -12.48 -7.60 -27.52
C THR A 137 -12.67 -7.14 -28.95
N ALA A 138 -12.12 -5.99 -29.34
CA ALA A 138 -12.17 -5.50 -30.70
C ALA A 138 -11.41 -6.46 -31.64
N ASP A 139 -12.03 -6.77 -32.78
CA ASP A 139 -11.37 -7.45 -33.89
C ASP A 139 -10.51 -6.45 -34.68
N GLU A 140 -9.46 -6.92 -35.37
CA GLU A 140 -8.46 -6.08 -36.08
C GLU A 140 -9.06 -5.11 -37.13
N ASP A 141 -10.33 -5.28 -37.50
CA ASP A 141 -11.07 -4.48 -38.50
C ASP A 141 -12.12 -3.52 -37.89
N GLU A 142 -12.29 -3.48 -36.56
CA GLU A 142 -13.20 -2.54 -35.90
C GLU A 142 -12.48 -1.23 -35.52
N ASP A 143 -13.12 -0.09 -35.80
CA ASP A 143 -12.54 1.24 -35.57
C ASP A 143 -12.11 1.41 -34.08
N GLU A 144 -10.79 1.43 -33.83
CA GLU A 144 -10.17 1.75 -32.53
C GLU A 144 -10.34 3.24 -32.13
N ASP A 145 -11.11 4.01 -32.89
CA ASP A 145 -11.16 5.48 -32.82
C ASP A 145 -11.67 6.04 -31.48
N GLU A 146 -12.25 5.21 -30.61
CA GLU A 146 -12.78 5.62 -29.31
C GLU A 146 -11.82 5.37 -28.12
N ILE A 147 -10.76 4.56 -28.27
CA ILE A 147 -9.85 4.27 -27.16
C ILE A 147 -8.78 5.34 -26.99
N GLN A 148 -8.54 5.76 -25.75
CA GLN A 148 -7.45 6.70 -25.47
C GLN A 148 -6.09 5.99 -25.58
N LEU A 149 -5.24 6.49 -26.48
CA LEU A 149 -3.86 6.04 -26.65
C LEU A 149 -2.85 7.03 -26.06
N TRP A 150 -1.73 6.52 -25.56
CA TRP A 150 -0.54 7.31 -25.23
C TRP A 150 0.69 6.66 -25.87
N GLN A 151 1.37 7.40 -26.77
CA GLN A 151 2.53 6.90 -27.53
C GLN A 151 2.25 5.57 -28.27
N GLY A 152 1.03 5.41 -28.78
CA GLY A 152 0.58 4.20 -29.49
C GLY A 152 0.19 3.03 -28.58
N TYR A 153 0.17 3.20 -27.26
CA TYR A 153 -0.26 2.19 -26.31
C TYR A 153 -1.63 2.52 -25.70
N PRO A 154 -2.50 1.51 -25.45
CA PRO A 154 -3.80 1.71 -24.79
C PRO A 154 -3.62 2.24 -23.37
N TYR A 155 -4.05 3.48 -23.15
CA TYR A 155 -3.78 4.21 -21.92
C TYR A 155 -4.43 3.57 -20.69
N GLY A 156 -5.67 3.08 -20.84
CA GLY A 156 -6.37 2.34 -19.78
C GLY A 156 -5.64 1.07 -19.34
N LEU A 157 -4.99 0.35 -20.25
CA LEU A 157 -4.22 -0.85 -19.93
C LEU A 157 -2.93 -0.54 -19.17
N LEU A 158 -2.24 0.54 -19.55
CA LEU A 158 -1.08 1.03 -18.80
C LEU A 158 -1.48 1.37 -17.35
N TRP A 159 -2.65 1.99 -17.17
CA TRP A 159 -3.20 2.23 -15.85
C TRP A 159 -3.54 0.95 -15.09
N TYR A 160 -4.12 -0.06 -15.75
CA TYR A 160 -4.43 -1.34 -15.10
C TYR A 160 -3.16 -2.04 -14.60
N ALA A 161 -2.04 -1.96 -15.33
CA ALA A 161 -0.75 -2.45 -14.85
C ALA A 161 -0.29 -1.73 -13.58
N PHE A 162 -0.39 -0.40 -13.53
CA PHE A 162 -0.10 0.38 -12.33
C PHE A 162 -1.04 0.03 -11.17
N VAL A 163 -2.35 -0.05 -11.42
CA VAL A 163 -3.39 -0.41 -10.45
C VAL A 163 -3.10 -1.77 -9.83
N LEU A 164 -2.68 -2.76 -10.62
CA LEU A 164 -2.35 -4.10 -10.12
C LEU A 164 -1.21 -4.04 -9.09
N LEU A 165 -0.12 -3.36 -9.43
CA LEU A 165 1.05 -3.21 -8.54
C LEU A 165 0.71 -2.39 -7.29
N ALA A 166 0.02 -1.26 -7.46
CA ALA A 166 -0.36 -0.39 -6.36
C ALA A 166 -1.35 -1.09 -5.40
N SER A 167 -2.35 -1.79 -5.94
CA SER A 167 -3.30 -2.57 -5.17
C SER A 167 -2.60 -3.66 -4.37
N GLN A 168 -1.65 -4.38 -4.97
CA GLN A 168 -0.87 -5.41 -4.28
C GLN A 168 -0.12 -4.82 -3.07
N VAL A 169 0.55 -3.67 -3.27
CA VAL A 169 1.25 -2.97 -2.18
C VAL A 169 0.28 -2.55 -1.08
N HIS A 170 -0.87 -1.95 -1.42
CA HIS A 170 -1.86 -1.51 -0.43
C HIS A 170 -2.51 -2.67 0.31
N PHE A 171 -2.85 -3.78 -0.36
CA PHE A 171 -3.37 -4.97 0.31
C PHE A 171 -2.37 -5.53 1.31
N PHE A 172 -1.08 -5.56 0.98
CA PHE A 172 -0.05 -5.94 1.94
C PHE A 172 0.11 -4.94 3.09
N GLN A 173 0.02 -3.63 2.83
CA GLN A 173 0.01 -2.62 3.90
C GLN A 173 -1.15 -2.87 4.88
N LEU A 174 -2.35 -3.12 4.35
CA LEU A 174 -3.53 -3.41 5.15
C LEU A 174 -3.39 -4.72 5.92
N TYR A 175 -2.92 -5.79 5.27
CA TYR A 175 -2.72 -7.10 5.87
C TYR A 175 -1.72 -7.05 7.04
N PHE A 176 -0.52 -6.50 6.81
CA PHE A 176 0.49 -6.41 7.85
C PHE A 176 0.09 -5.41 8.96
N GLY A 177 -0.53 -4.29 8.61
CA GLY A 177 -1.04 -3.32 9.58
C GLY A 177 -2.16 -3.90 10.46
N TYR A 178 -3.08 -4.69 9.90
CA TYR A 178 -4.13 -5.38 10.64
C TYR A 178 -3.56 -6.43 11.59
N ASN A 179 -2.58 -7.23 11.13
CA ASN A 179 -1.90 -8.20 11.98
C ASN A 179 -1.17 -7.54 13.16
N LEU A 180 -0.56 -6.38 12.95
CA LEU A 180 0.02 -5.57 14.04
C LEU A 180 -1.03 -5.08 15.02
N LEU A 181 -2.18 -4.61 14.53
CA LEU A 181 -3.29 -4.18 15.37
C LEU A 181 -3.80 -5.31 16.27
N LYS A 182 -3.94 -6.52 15.71
CA LYS A 182 -4.34 -7.72 16.45
C LYS A 182 -3.31 -8.07 17.53
N ALA A 183 -2.03 -8.09 17.18
CA ALA A 183 -0.95 -8.40 18.12
C ALA A 183 -0.85 -7.38 19.28
N TRP A 184 -0.96 -6.08 19.01
CA TRP A 184 -0.85 -5.05 20.04
C TRP A 184 -2.07 -5.00 20.96
N ARG A 185 -3.27 -5.30 20.44
CA ARG A 185 -4.48 -5.41 21.27
C ARG A 185 -4.43 -6.59 22.22
N ALA A 186 -4.00 -7.76 21.74
CA ALA A 186 -3.83 -8.95 22.58
C ALA A 186 -2.88 -8.68 23.76
N ARG A 187 -1.79 -7.95 23.53
CA ARG A 187 -0.88 -7.53 24.61
C ARG A 187 -1.56 -6.61 25.64
N GLY A 188 -2.40 -5.69 25.18
CA GLY A 188 -3.14 -4.78 26.05
C GLY A 188 -4.16 -5.48 26.95
N THR A 189 -4.70 -6.63 26.52
CA THR A 189 -5.61 -7.44 27.35
C THR A 189 -4.85 -8.23 28.42
N TYR A 190 -3.69 -8.83 28.11
CA TYR A 190 -2.89 -9.54 29.12
C TYR A 190 -2.43 -8.62 30.27
N ARG A 191 -2.05 -7.37 29.97
CA ARG A 191 -1.62 -6.39 30.99
C ARG A 191 -2.75 -5.85 31.88
N LYS A 192 -4.01 -6.22 31.64
CA LYS A 192 -5.15 -5.83 32.50
C LYS A 192 -5.59 -6.96 33.44
N THR A 193 -5.14 -8.19 33.18
CA THR A 193 -5.48 -9.39 33.94
C THR A 193 -4.37 -9.82 34.91
N ASP A 194 -3.18 -9.24 34.79
CA ASP A 194 -2.11 -9.23 35.80
C ASP A 194 -2.23 -7.99 36.69
#